data_AF-A0A2E7PAT4-F1
#
_entry.id   AF-A0A2E7PAT4-F1
#
_cell.length_a   1.000
_cell.length_b   1.000
_cell.length_c   1.000
_cell.angle_alpha   90.00
_cell.angle_beta   90.00
_cell.angle_gamma   90.00
#
_symmetry.space_group_name_H-M   'P 1'
#
loop_
_entity.id
_entity.type
_entity.pdbx_description
1 polymer ?
#
loop_
_entity_poly.entity_id
_entity_poly.type
_entity_poly.pdbx_seq_one_letter_code
_entity_poly.pdbx_strand_id
1 'polypeptide(L)'
;MTTTLTACPAPAKLNLFLHVTGRRPDGYHLLQSAFQLIDRCDTLDFSLREDGQIRRTNEVPGVPEESDLVIRAAHLLREASGR
;
A
#
# COMPACT_ATOMS: atom_id res chain seq x y z
N MET A 1 -25.12 -4.72 -11.43
CA MET A 1 -24.46 -5.32 -10.26
C MET A 1 -23.07 -4.72 -10.18
N THR A 2 -22.70 -4.09 -9.07
CA THR A 2 -21.37 -3.47 -8.93
C THR A 2 -20.33 -4.56 -8.71
N THR A 3 -19.28 -4.59 -9.53
CA THR A 3 -18.16 -5.52 -9.34
C THR A 3 -17.35 -5.07 -8.12
N THR A 4 -17.25 -5.93 -7.11
CA THR A 4 -16.56 -5.63 -5.85
C THR A 4 -15.56 -6.72 -5.49
N LEU A 5 -14.44 -6.33 -4.89
CA LEU A 5 -13.48 -7.21 -4.23
C LEU A 5 -13.38 -6.75 -2.77
N THR A 6 -13.74 -7.60 -1.82
CA THR A 6 -13.82 -7.24 -0.39
C THR A 6 -12.91 -8.09 0.46
N ALA A 7 -12.64 -7.62 1.67
CA ALA A 7 -11.85 -8.29 2.69
C ALA A 7 -10.40 -8.62 2.27
N CYS A 8 -9.76 -7.78 1.47
CA CYS A 8 -8.34 -7.97 1.12
C CYS A 8 -7.45 -7.64 2.33
N PRO A 9 -6.70 -8.61 2.89
CA PRO A 9 -5.88 -8.36 4.06
C PRO A 9 -4.59 -7.61 3.70
N ALA A 10 -4.27 -6.57 4.47
CA ALA A 10 -2.98 -5.87 4.46
C ALA A 10 -2.33 -6.03 5.86
N PRO A 11 -1.62 -7.16 6.11
CA PRO A 11 -1.08 -7.45 7.43
C PRO A 11 0.06 -6.51 7.81
N ALA A 12 0.08 -6.13 9.08
CA ALA A 12 1.21 -5.45 9.67
C ALA A 12 2.44 -6.38 9.70
N LYS A 13 3.62 -5.77 9.74
CA LYS A 13 4.90 -6.46 9.78
C LYS A 13 5.74 -6.01 10.96
N LEU A 14 6.44 -6.95 11.57
CA LEU A 14 7.52 -6.69 12.51
C LEU A 14 8.87 -6.96 11.84
N ASN A 15 9.88 -6.18 12.22
CA ASN A 15 11.27 -6.51 11.94
C ASN A 15 11.77 -7.31 13.14
N LEU A 16 12.01 -8.61 12.99
CA LEU A 16 12.52 -9.44 14.09
C LEU A 16 13.96 -9.06 14.46
N PHE A 17 14.71 -8.58 13.47
CA PHE A 17 15.92 -7.81 13.67
C PHE A 17 16.02 -6.76 12.57
N LEU A 18 16.79 -5.69 12.79
CA LEU A 18 17.15 -4.71 11.78
C LEU A 18 18.63 -4.38 11.92
N HIS A 19 19.39 -4.65 10.87
CA HIS A 19 20.82 -4.36 10.81
C HIS A 19 21.10 -3.42 9.64
N VAL A 20 21.68 -2.26 9.95
CA VAL A 20 22.15 -1.30 8.95
C VAL A 20 23.57 -1.68 8.56
N THR A 21 23.77 -2.09 7.30
CA THR A 21 25.05 -2.61 6.81
C THR A 21 25.88 -1.60 6.02
N GLY A 22 25.31 -0.43 5.74
CA GLY A 22 26.02 0.65 5.04
C GLY A 22 25.09 1.77 4.61
N ARG A 23 25.65 2.76 3.91
CA ARG A 23 24.92 3.90 3.34
C ARG A 23 25.31 4.09 1.88
N ARG A 24 24.30 4.27 1.03
CA ARG A 24 24.41 4.51 -0.40
C ARG A 24 24.73 5.99 -0.69
N PRO A 25 25.32 6.30 -1.86
CA PRO A 25 25.58 7.68 -2.28
C PRO A 25 24.33 8.57 -2.40
N ASP A 26 23.16 7.97 -2.65
CA ASP A 26 21.86 8.67 -2.72
C ASP A 26 21.24 8.94 -1.33
N GLY A 27 21.96 8.62 -0.26
CA GLY A 27 21.56 8.91 1.12
C GLY A 27 20.79 7.78 1.81
N TYR A 28 20.35 6.73 1.10
CA TYR A 28 19.63 5.60 1.68
C TYR A 28 20.55 4.61 2.40
N HIS A 29 20.02 3.88 3.37
CA HIS A 29 20.76 2.83 4.10
C HIS A 29 20.59 1.46 3.44
N LEU A 30 21.66 0.66 3.46
CA LEU A 30 21.59 -0.77 3.18
C LEU A 30 21.10 -1.47 4.45
N LEU A 31 20.06 -2.29 4.31
CA LEU A 31 19.42 -2.96 5.42
C LEU A 31 19.46 -4.47 5.23
N GLN A 32 19.74 -5.19 6.30
CA GLN A 32 19.49 -6.61 6.45
C GLN A 32 18.49 -6.79 7.60
N SER A 33 17.38 -7.48 7.34
CA SER A 33 16.27 -7.62 8.28
C SER A 33 15.52 -8.91 7.98
N ALA A 34 14.97 -9.56 9.01
CA ALA A 34 13.94 -10.59 8.85
C ALA A 34 12.57 -10.00 9.17
N PHE A 35 11.64 -10.11 8.23
CA PHE A 35 10.27 -9.63 8.38
C PHE A 35 9.34 -10.77 8.78
N GLN A 36 8.46 -10.49 9.74
CA GLN A 36 7.39 -11.38 10.14
C GLN A 36 6.07 -10.65 9.99
N LEU A 37 5.15 -11.20 9.20
CA LEU A 37 3.77 -10.75 9.18
C LEU A 37 3.06 -11.23 10.46
N ILE A 38 2.17 -10.41 10.99
CA ILE A 38 1.36 -10.71 12.17
C ILE A 38 -0.12 -10.58 11.86
N ASP A 39 -0.98 -11.15 12.71
CA ASP A 39 -2.42 -11.16 12.50
C ASP A 39 -3.09 -9.77 12.64
N ARG A 40 -2.36 -8.77 13.14
CA ARG A 40 -2.82 -7.37 13.13
C ARG A 40 -2.82 -6.86 11.69
N CYS A 41 -3.98 -6.48 11.17
CA CYS A 41 -4.19 -6.29 9.75
C CYS A 41 -5.12 -5.10 9.50
N ASP A 42 -4.83 -4.32 8.45
CA ASP A 42 -5.84 -3.47 7.82
C ASP A 42 -6.60 -4.30 6.78
N THR A 43 -7.80 -3.87 6.40
CA THR A 43 -8.61 -4.55 5.38
C THR A 43 -9.00 -3.56 4.30
N LEU A 44 -8.77 -3.93 3.04
CA LEU A 44 -9.06 -3.10 1.89
C LEU A 44 -10.26 -3.67 1.12
N ASP A 45 -11.22 -2.80 0.84
CA ASP A 45 -12.38 -3.10 -0.01
C ASP A 45 -12.32 -2.23 -1.26
N PHE A 46 -12.63 -2.83 -2.42
CA PHE A 46 -12.60 -2.19 -3.71
C PHE A 46 -13.93 -2.38 -4.43
N SER A 47 -14.47 -1.30 -4.98
CA SER A 47 -15.62 -1.30 -5.87
C SER A 47 -15.23 -0.71 -7.21
N LEU A 48 -15.48 -1.44 -8.30
CA LEU A 48 -15.22 -0.93 -9.64
C LEU A 48 -16.14 0.26 -9.93
N ARG A 49 -15.56 1.29 -10.56
CA ARG A 49 -16.27 2.49 -11.02
C ARG A 49 -16.28 2.52 -12.55
N GLU A 50 -17.32 3.13 -13.10
CA GLU A 50 -17.49 3.29 -14.56
C GLU A 50 -17.02 4.66 -15.06
N ASP A 51 -16.71 5.60 -14.15
CA ASP A 51 -16.30 6.97 -14.46
C ASP A 51 -14.77 7.15 -14.66
N GLY A 52 -14.01 6.05 -14.63
CA GLY A 52 -12.56 6.04 -14.77
C GLY A 52 -11.79 6.69 -13.61
N GLN A 53 -12.48 7.11 -12.54
CA GLN A 53 -11.85 7.73 -11.38
C GLN A 53 -11.35 6.67 -10.39
N ILE A 54 -10.28 7.03 -9.67
CA ILE A 54 -9.76 6.27 -8.53
C ILE A 54 -9.95 7.16 -7.30
N ARG A 55 -10.62 6.65 -6.27
CA ARG A 55 -10.99 7.40 -5.07
C ARG A 55 -10.88 6.55 -3.82
N ARG A 56 -10.49 7.16 -2.70
CA ARG A 56 -10.57 6.62 -1.35
C ARG A 56 -11.88 7.05 -0.73
N THR A 57 -12.63 6.11 -0.18
CA THR A 57 -13.97 6.38 0.36
C THR A 57 -13.97 6.63 1.86
N ASN A 58 -12.94 6.17 2.57
CA ASN A 58 -12.76 6.37 4.01
C ASN A 58 -11.65 7.38 4.30
N GLU A 59 -11.76 8.07 5.43
CA GLU A 59 -10.69 8.94 5.91
C GLU A 59 -9.62 8.11 6.62
N VAL A 60 -8.35 8.46 6.36
CA VAL A 60 -7.20 7.98 7.14
C VAL A 60 -6.63 9.20 7.85
N PRO A 61 -6.69 9.27 9.20
CA PRO A 61 -6.26 10.44 9.95
C PRO A 61 -4.84 10.90 9.58
N GLY A 62 -4.71 12.17 9.19
CA GLY A 62 -3.43 12.76 8.82
C GLY A 62 -2.88 12.36 7.44
N VAL A 63 -3.64 11.60 6.63
CA VAL A 63 -3.24 11.20 5.28
C VAL A 63 -4.24 11.74 4.26
N PRO A 64 -3.94 12.87 3.59
CA PRO A 64 -4.71 13.34 2.44
C PRO A 64 -4.78 12.28 1.33
N GLU A 65 -5.87 12.26 0.56
CA GLU A 65 -6.11 11.24 -0.49
C GLU A 65 -5.00 11.22 -1.54
N GLU A 66 -4.52 12.40 -1.95
CA GLU A 66 -3.45 12.58 -2.93
C GLU A 66 -2.08 12.07 -2.46
N SER A 67 -1.91 11.91 -1.15
CA SER A 67 -0.69 11.38 -0.52
C SER A 67 -0.82 9.90 -0.14
N ASP A 68 -2.00 9.30 -0.33
CA ASP A 68 -2.27 7.92 0.04
C ASP A 68 -1.55 6.94 -0.90
N LEU A 69 -0.81 6.00 -0.31
CA LEU A 69 -0.07 4.98 -1.04
C LEU A 69 -0.99 3.99 -1.76
N VAL A 70 -2.21 3.75 -1.27
CA VAL A 70 -3.22 2.91 -1.95
C VAL A 70 -3.66 3.57 -3.24
N ILE A 71 -3.93 4.89 -3.21
CA ILE A 71 -4.32 5.66 -4.40
C ILE A 71 -3.18 5.72 -5.41
N ARG A 72 -1.95 6.02 -4.94
CA ARG A 72 -0.76 6.01 -5.79
C ARG A 72 -0.52 4.63 -6.42
N ALA A 73 -0.67 3.54 -5.67
CA ALA A 73 -0.51 2.18 -6.18
C ALA A 73 -1.56 1.84 -7.23
N ALA A 74 -2.82 2.24 -7.03
CA ALA A 74 -3.89 2.02 -7.98
C ALA A 74 -3.66 2.77 -9.31
N HIS A 75 -3.15 4.01 -9.26
CA HIS A 75 -2.74 4.74 -10.47
C HIS A 75 -1.60 4.05 -11.22
N LEU A 76 -0.55 3.62 -10.52
CA LEU A 76 0.58 2.90 -11.13
C LEU A 76 0.14 1.55 -11.72
N LEU A 77 -0.77 0.84 -11.06
CA LEU A 77 -1.33 -0.41 -11.60
C LEU A 77 -2.11 -0.17 -12.88
N ARG A 78 -2.92 0.89 -12.93
CA ARG A 78 -3.66 1.29 -14.14
C ARG A 78 -2.69 1.53 -15.30
N GLU A 79 -1.69 2.40 -15.08
CA GLU A 79 -0.64 2.70 -16.08
C GLU A 79 0.11 1.44 -16.55
N ALA A 80 0.53 0.57 -15.62
CA ALA A 80 1.27 -0.64 -15.94
C ALA A 80 0.42 -1.71 -16.67
N SER A 81 -0.89 -1.70 -16.47
CA SER A 81 -1.84 -2.65 -17.10
C SER A 81 -2.36 -2.19 -18.46
N GLY A 82 -2.00 -0.99 -18.92
CA GLY A 82 -2.47 -0.43 -20.19
C GLY A 82 -3.95 -0.03 -20.18
N ARG A 83 -4.49 0.30 -19.00
CA ARG A 83 -5.85 0.83 -18.81
C ARG A 83 -5.81 2.28 -18.34
#